data_AF-A0A1M7R1K3-F1
#
_entry.id   AF-A0A1M7R1K3-F1
#
_cell.length_a   1.000
_cell.length_b   1.000
_cell.length_c   1.000
_cell.angle_alpha   90.00
_cell.angle_beta   90.00
_cell.angle_gamma   90.00
#
_symmetry.space_group_name_H-M   'P 1'
#
loop_
_entity.id
_entity.type
_entity.pdbx_description
1 polymer ?
#
loop_
_entity_poly.entity_id
_entity_poly.type
_entity_poly.pdbx_seq_one_letter_code
_entity_poly.pdbx_strand_id
1 'polypeptide(L)'
;MYGKQGYGYGWFISGDKDDKIIQHDGGFAGFRAYIERQVNKHNTIIFISNVRHELVGNIREALVNILNDQPYTIPKISGANWIMSKAKETGVKQAIVDYRSLLKTKDSNNYYFSERECNSLGYYLLRNNRLDDAIELFKLNTEEYPASGNVFDSMGEAYLKAGDKINALSSYKKALELDPGNGNAADVIKKMELRQ
;
A
#
# COMPACT_ATOMS: atom_id res chain seq x y z
N MET A 1 -1.52 20.80 7.20
CA MET A 1 -0.64 21.46 6.22
C MET A 1 -0.27 22.82 6.79
N TYR A 2 1.03 23.12 6.97
CA TYR A 2 1.51 24.39 7.53
C TYR A 2 2.10 25.28 6.40
N GLY A 3 1.58 26.51 6.26
CA GLY A 3 2.19 27.62 5.51
C GLY A 3 2.06 27.65 3.97
N LYS A 4 2.39 28.81 3.37
CA LYS A 4 2.52 29.00 1.91
C LYS A 4 3.59 28.04 1.38
N GLN A 5 3.18 27.10 0.51
CA GLN A 5 4.12 26.22 -0.18
C GLN A 5 4.69 26.92 -1.41
N GLY A 6 6.00 26.74 -1.63
CA GLY A 6 6.73 27.21 -2.80
C GLY A 6 7.68 26.14 -3.33
N TYR A 7 8.21 26.36 -4.53
CA TYR A 7 9.21 25.51 -5.15
C TYR A 7 10.32 26.38 -5.76
N GLY A 8 11.58 26.01 -5.58
CA GLY A 8 12.71 26.77 -6.10
C GLY A 8 13.99 25.94 -6.21
N TYR A 9 14.69 26.05 -7.34
CA TYR A 9 15.96 25.35 -7.63
C TYR A 9 15.96 23.85 -7.26
N GLY A 10 14.85 23.15 -7.49
CA GLY A 10 14.74 21.72 -7.17
C GLY A 10 14.42 21.43 -5.70
N TRP A 11 13.81 22.36 -4.97
CA TRP A 11 13.42 22.18 -3.56
C TRP A 11 11.98 22.64 -3.33
N PHE A 12 11.24 21.85 -2.57
CA PHE A 12 10.00 22.31 -1.94
C PHE A 12 10.34 23.16 -0.73
N ILE A 13 9.67 24.30 -0.60
CA ILE A 13 9.89 25.28 0.45
C ILE A 13 8.55 25.51 1.15
N SER A 14 8.53 25.40 2.47
CA SER A 14 7.31 25.60 3.27
C SER A 14 7.63 26.26 4.61
N GLY A 15 6.58 26.59 5.36
CA GLY A 15 6.69 27.29 6.64
C GLY A 15 6.80 28.80 6.46
N ASP A 16 7.06 29.48 7.58
CA ASP A 16 7.21 30.93 7.65
C ASP A 16 8.64 31.30 8.08
N LYS A 17 8.81 32.50 8.65
CA LYS A 17 10.12 32.98 9.08
C LYS A 17 10.69 32.15 10.24
N ASP A 18 9.86 31.53 11.06
CA ASP A 18 10.27 30.87 12.31
C ASP A 18 10.33 29.34 12.15
N ASP A 19 9.52 28.75 11.26
CA ASP A 19 9.54 27.30 10.98
C ASP A 19 9.83 26.99 9.51
N LYS A 20 10.84 27.66 8.93
CA LYS A 20 11.20 27.48 7.52
C LYS A 20 11.76 26.08 7.26
N ILE A 21 11.12 25.38 6.32
CA ILE A 21 11.48 24.02 5.89
C ILE A 21 11.85 24.04 4.41
N ILE A 22 12.98 23.42 4.07
CA ILE A 22 13.42 23.17 2.69
C ILE A 22 13.59 21.67 2.53
N GLN A 23 12.87 21.06 1.60
CA GLN A 23 12.82 19.61 1.46
C GLN A 23 12.77 19.15 0.00
N HIS A 24 13.15 17.90 -0.22
CA HIS A 24 12.89 17.20 -1.47
C HIS A 24 12.76 15.70 -1.19
N ASP A 25 11.88 15.05 -1.94
CA ASP A 25 11.73 13.60 -1.92
C ASP A 25 12.10 13.02 -3.29
N GLY A 26 12.48 11.75 -3.31
CA GLY A 26 12.88 11.05 -4.51
C GLY A 26 12.37 9.63 -4.47
N GLY A 27 12.01 9.09 -5.64
CA GLY A 27 11.59 7.71 -5.75
C GLY A 27 11.97 7.13 -7.10
N PHE A 28 12.71 6.02 -7.08
CA PHE A 28 13.03 5.27 -8.29
C PHE A 28 13.12 3.78 -7.99
N ALA A 29 12.53 2.93 -8.85
CA ALA A 29 12.68 1.47 -8.83
C ALA A 29 12.57 0.77 -7.45
N GLY A 30 11.65 1.20 -6.58
CA GLY A 30 11.45 0.58 -5.26
C GLY A 30 12.19 1.29 -4.11
N PHE A 31 13.07 2.22 -4.45
CA PHE A 31 13.78 3.07 -3.50
C PHE A 31 13.05 4.39 -3.29
N ARG A 32 13.18 4.93 -2.07
CA ARG A 32 12.77 6.25 -1.65
C ARG A 32 13.95 6.96 -1.00
N ALA A 33 14.11 8.23 -1.32
CA ALA A 33 15.00 9.13 -0.60
C ALA A 33 14.20 10.33 -0.13
N TYR A 34 14.55 10.84 1.04
CA TYR A 34 13.96 12.04 1.59
C TYR A 34 15.06 12.87 2.25
N ILE A 35 15.01 14.17 2.01
CA ILE A 35 15.87 15.15 2.67
C ILE A 35 15.03 16.35 3.09
N GLU A 36 15.23 16.79 4.33
CA GLU A 36 14.65 18.01 4.88
C GLU A 36 15.69 18.78 5.70
N ARG A 37 15.67 20.11 5.55
CA ARG A 37 16.35 21.05 6.44
C ARG A 37 15.33 21.96 7.10
N GLN A 38 15.28 21.92 8.44
CA GLN A 38 14.58 22.90 9.26
C GLN A 38 15.56 24.03 9.57
N VAL A 39 15.43 25.14 8.84
CA VAL A 39 16.50 26.16 8.73
C VAL A 39 16.85 26.75 10.09
N ASN A 40 15.85 27.23 10.83
CA ASN A 40 16.05 27.95 12.09
C ASN A 40 16.33 27.01 13.27
N LYS A 41 15.86 25.76 13.18
CA LYS A 41 16.12 24.72 14.18
C LYS A 41 17.47 24.04 13.98
N HIS A 42 18.17 24.35 12.90
CA HIS A 42 19.44 23.73 12.50
C HIS A 42 19.39 22.19 12.35
N ASN A 43 18.20 21.60 12.21
CA ASN A 43 18.01 20.17 12.06
C ASN A 43 18.04 19.75 10.59
N THR A 44 18.70 18.63 10.30
CA THR A 44 18.68 18.01 8.97
C THR A 44 18.25 16.56 9.09
N ILE A 45 17.22 16.18 8.34
CA ILE A 45 16.69 14.81 8.30
C ILE A 45 16.98 14.25 6.92
N ILE A 46 17.69 13.13 6.86
CA ILE A 46 17.95 12.39 5.63
C ILE A 46 17.64 10.92 5.89
N PHE A 47 16.82 10.31 5.04
CA PHE A 47 16.66 8.86 5.06
C PHE A 47 16.46 8.30 3.66
N ILE A 48 16.91 7.05 3.50
CA ILE A 48 16.80 6.29 2.27
C ILE A 48 16.18 4.95 2.63
N SER A 49 15.21 4.50 1.84
CA SER A 49 14.51 3.25 2.05
C SER A 49 14.44 2.47 0.74
N ASN A 50 14.55 1.15 0.83
CA ASN A 50 14.29 0.20 -0.26
C ASN A 50 12.87 -0.41 -0.17
N VAL A 51 12.00 0.18 0.68
CA VAL A 51 10.59 -0.17 0.78
C VAL A 51 9.78 0.97 0.16
N ARG A 52 9.10 0.69 -0.95
CA ARG A 52 8.05 1.56 -1.49
C ARG A 52 6.91 1.56 -0.48
N HIS A 53 6.64 2.65 0.24
CA HIS A 53 5.29 2.97 0.73
C HIS A 53 5.13 4.33 1.42
N GLU A 54 3.88 4.63 1.79
CA GLU A 54 3.32 5.82 2.46
C GLU A 54 3.96 6.19 3.80
N LEU A 55 4.87 5.35 4.33
CA LEU A 55 5.54 5.55 5.61
C LEU A 55 6.57 6.69 5.64
N VAL A 56 6.94 7.27 4.50
CA VAL A 56 7.87 8.43 4.44
C VAL A 56 7.40 9.54 5.38
N GLY A 57 6.09 9.84 5.38
CA GLY A 57 5.49 10.82 6.28
C GLY A 57 5.59 10.42 7.75
N ASN A 58 5.27 9.16 8.07
CA ASN A 58 5.32 8.66 9.46
C ASN A 58 6.75 8.60 10.01
N ILE A 59 7.72 8.16 9.20
CA ILE A 59 9.14 8.16 9.57
C ILE A 59 9.61 9.59 9.83
N ARG A 60 9.29 10.52 8.91
CA ARG A 60 9.61 11.94 9.08
C ARG A 60 9.00 12.48 10.37
N GLU A 61 7.72 12.26 10.61
CA GLU A 61 7.02 12.74 11.81
C GLU A 61 7.67 12.21 13.09
N ALA A 62 7.98 10.91 13.15
CA ALA A 62 8.67 10.33 14.30
C ALA A 62 10.05 10.97 14.52
N LEU A 63 10.84 11.17 13.45
CA LEU A 63 12.15 11.83 13.53
C LEU A 63 12.03 13.29 14.00
N VAL A 64 11.05 14.04 13.51
CA VAL A 64 10.78 15.40 13.97
C VAL A 64 10.41 15.41 15.45
N ASN A 65 9.56 14.50 15.91
CA ASN A 65 9.20 14.42 17.32
C ASN A 65 10.40 14.07 18.21
N ILE A 66 11.24 13.12 17.78
CA ILE A 66 12.50 12.78 18.47
C ILE A 66 13.40 14.02 18.61
N LEU A 67 13.57 14.79 17.54
CA LEU A 67 14.41 16.00 17.54
C LEU A 67 13.87 17.14 18.41
N ASN A 68 12.59 17.09 18.80
CA ASN A 68 11.93 18.10 19.64
C ASN A 68 11.57 17.56 21.03
N ASP A 69 12.13 16.42 21.44
CA ASP A 69 11.83 15.72 22.70
C ASP A 69 10.32 15.51 22.93
N GLN A 70 9.58 15.26 21.83
CA GLN A 70 8.15 14.98 21.85
C GLN A 70 7.86 13.48 21.77
N PRO A 71 6.71 13.01 22.29
CA PRO A 71 6.25 11.65 22.08
C PRO A 71 6.16 11.31 20.59
N TYR A 72 6.61 10.11 20.24
CA TYR A 72 6.58 9.62 18.86
C TYR A 72 6.01 8.21 18.81
N THR A 73 5.53 7.82 17.63
CA THR A 73 5.10 6.45 17.34
C THR A 73 6.06 5.81 16.36
N ILE A 74 6.46 4.57 16.63
CA ILE A 74 7.24 3.80 15.67
C ILE A 74 6.29 3.41 14.53
N PRO A 75 6.64 3.67 13.26
CA PRO A 75 5.82 3.27 12.13
C PRO A 75 5.54 1.76 12.16
N LYS A 76 4.27 1.41 11.98
CA LYS A 76 3.85 0.00 11.92
C LYS A 76 4.39 -0.68 10.66
N ILE A 77 4.54 -2.00 10.74
CA ILE A 77 4.98 -2.86 9.64
C ILE A 77 3.78 -3.22 8.77
N SER A 78 3.95 -3.10 7.45
CA SER A 78 2.94 -3.54 6.48
C SER A 78 2.76 -5.06 6.53
N GLY A 79 1.55 -5.51 6.83
CA GLY A 79 1.19 -6.92 6.85
C GLY A 79 1.30 -7.58 5.47
N ALA A 80 0.89 -6.87 4.42
CA ALA A 80 1.01 -7.38 3.05
C ALA A 80 2.48 -7.57 2.63
N ASN A 81 3.37 -6.62 2.96
CA ASN A 81 4.81 -6.80 2.73
C ASN A 81 5.42 -7.90 3.60
N TRP A 82 4.99 -8.01 4.87
CA TRP A 82 5.43 -9.08 5.76
C TRP A 82 5.07 -10.45 5.19
N ILE A 83 3.82 -10.63 4.74
CA ILE A 83 3.33 -11.85 4.07
C ILE A 83 4.21 -12.15 2.86
N MET A 84 4.45 -11.16 1.99
CA MET A 84 5.23 -11.38 0.77
C MET A 84 6.71 -11.66 1.04
N SER A 85 7.26 -11.13 2.12
CA SER A 85 8.60 -11.47 2.57
C SER A 85 8.64 -12.92 3.05
N LYS A 86 7.70 -13.32 3.91
CA LYS A 86 7.62 -14.67 4.46
C LYS A 86 7.28 -15.72 3.40
N ALA A 87 6.49 -15.37 2.40
CA ALA A 87 6.12 -16.21 1.27
C ALA A 87 7.30 -16.69 0.43
N LYS A 88 8.47 -16.01 0.50
CA LYS A 88 9.70 -16.49 -0.14
C LYS A 88 10.23 -17.78 0.50
N GLU A 89 9.89 -18.01 1.77
CA GLU A 89 10.32 -19.17 2.55
C GLU A 89 9.24 -20.26 2.58
N THR A 90 7.98 -19.86 2.80
CA THR A 90 6.88 -20.81 3.12
C THR A 90 5.77 -20.88 2.05
N GLY A 91 5.84 -20.03 1.02
CA GLY A 91 4.75 -19.82 0.07
C GLY A 91 3.65 -18.92 0.63
N VAL A 92 2.85 -18.28 -0.24
CA VAL A 92 1.91 -17.24 0.19
C VAL A 92 0.83 -17.77 1.13
N LYS A 93 0.32 -18.98 0.88
CA LYS A 93 -0.77 -19.57 1.67
C LYS A 93 -0.35 -19.75 3.13
N GLN A 94 0.84 -20.32 3.36
CA GLN A 94 1.36 -20.49 4.70
C GLN A 94 1.72 -19.14 5.33
N ALA A 95 2.30 -18.22 4.56
CA ALA A 95 2.61 -16.88 5.06
C ALA A 95 1.35 -16.10 5.53
N ILE A 96 0.20 -16.27 4.86
CA ILE A 96 -1.08 -15.69 5.30
C ILE A 96 -1.53 -16.32 6.63
N VAL A 97 -1.41 -17.64 6.78
CA VAL A 97 -1.72 -18.33 8.05
C VAL A 97 -0.81 -17.84 9.17
N ASP A 98 0.49 -17.70 8.90
CA ASP A 98 1.46 -17.19 9.86
C ASP A 98 1.13 -15.75 10.26
N TYR A 99 0.75 -14.90 9.29
CA TYR A 99 0.35 -13.51 9.55
C TYR A 99 -0.91 -13.44 10.43
N ARG A 100 -1.95 -14.23 10.11
CA ARG A 100 -3.15 -14.32 10.95
C ARG A 100 -2.85 -14.81 12.36
N SER A 101 -1.84 -15.66 12.53
CA SER A 101 -1.41 -16.14 13.84
C SER A 101 -0.65 -15.04 14.61
N LEU A 102 0.22 -14.30 13.92
CA LEU A 102 0.93 -13.14 14.46
C LEU A 102 -0.02 -12.07 14.99
N LEU A 103 -1.13 -11.80 14.29
CA LEU A 103 -2.16 -10.84 14.73
C LEU A 103 -2.89 -11.25 16.02
N LYS A 104 -2.76 -12.49 16.49
CA LYS A 104 -3.31 -12.96 17.77
C LYS A 104 -2.33 -12.83 18.94
N THR A 105 -1.12 -12.35 18.68
CA THR A 105 -0.08 -12.16 19.70
C THR A 105 -0.05 -10.72 20.21
N LYS A 106 0.77 -10.46 21.24
CA LYS A 106 1.05 -9.11 21.73
C LYS A 106 1.69 -8.19 20.67
N ASP A 107 2.27 -8.77 19.62
CA ASP A 107 2.96 -8.02 18.57
C ASP A 107 2.00 -7.48 17.50
N SER A 108 0.70 -7.80 17.56
CA SER A 108 -0.30 -7.39 16.57
C SER A 108 -0.33 -5.87 16.34
N ASN A 109 -0.15 -5.08 17.39
CA ASN A 109 -0.13 -3.62 17.32
C ASN A 109 1.05 -3.05 16.52
N ASN A 110 2.08 -3.85 16.25
CA ASN A 110 3.22 -3.46 15.42
C ASN A 110 2.90 -3.52 13.92
N TYR A 111 1.73 -4.05 13.53
CA TYR A 111 1.37 -4.27 12.13
C TYR A 111 0.12 -3.49 11.73
N TYR A 112 0.03 -3.17 10.45
CA TYR A 112 -1.18 -2.69 9.81
C TYR A 112 -1.43 -3.47 8.52
N PHE A 113 -2.68 -3.51 8.08
CA PHE A 113 -3.05 -4.01 6.78
C PHE A 113 -3.65 -2.86 5.98
N SER A 114 -3.33 -2.77 4.69
CA SER A 114 -3.81 -1.69 3.82
C SER A 114 -4.28 -2.26 2.49
N GLU A 115 -5.50 -1.90 2.14
CA GLU A 115 -6.18 -2.29 0.91
C GLU A 115 -5.29 -2.00 -0.32
N ARG A 116 -4.78 -0.77 -0.38
CA ARG A 116 -3.99 -0.26 -1.49
C ARG A 116 -2.66 -0.98 -1.63
N GLU A 117 -2.00 -1.28 -0.51
CA GLU A 117 -0.72 -1.99 -0.49
C GLU A 117 -0.89 -3.41 -0.99
N CYS A 118 -1.87 -4.11 -0.43
CA CYS A 118 -2.24 -5.45 -0.80
C CYS A 118 -2.59 -5.52 -2.30
N ASN A 119 -3.43 -4.58 -2.76
CA ASN A 119 -3.82 -4.49 -4.17
C ASN A 119 -2.60 -4.27 -5.09
N SER A 120 -1.73 -3.33 -4.75
CA SER A 120 -0.51 -3.04 -5.52
C SER A 120 0.43 -4.24 -5.62
N LEU A 121 0.58 -5.00 -4.52
CA LEU A 121 1.36 -6.24 -4.48
C LEU A 121 0.71 -7.36 -5.30
N GLY A 122 -0.63 -7.50 -5.23
CA GLY A 122 -1.37 -8.45 -6.07
C GLY A 122 -1.15 -8.20 -7.56
N TYR A 123 -1.25 -6.94 -8.01
CA TYR A 123 -0.96 -6.59 -9.40
C TYR A 123 0.52 -6.80 -9.77
N TYR A 124 1.45 -6.58 -8.83
CA TYR A 124 2.85 -6.93 -9.04
C TYR A 124 3.01 -8.44 -9.30
N LEU A 125 2.36 -9.29 -8.52
CA LEU A 125 2.37 -10.74 -8.70
C LEU A 125 1.76 -11.15 -10.06
N LEU A 126 0.62 -10.55 -10.43
CA LEU A 126 0.00 -10.79 -11.74
C LEU A 126 0.95 -10.44 -12.90
N ARG A 127 1.66 -9.31 -12.84
CA ARG A 127 2.63 -8.91 -13.88
C ARG A 127 3.82 -9.87 -13.98
N ASN A 128 4.17 -10.54 -12.89
CA ASN A 128 5.25 -11.54 -12.83
C ASN A 128 4.75 -12.98 -13.01
N ASN A 129 3.53 -13.17 -13.54
CA ASN A 129 2.91 -14.47 -13.79
C ASN A 129 2.79 -15.40 -12.57
N ARG A 130 2.81 -14.84 -11.36
CA ARG A 130 2.55 -15.56 -10.10
C ARG A 130 1.06 -15.52 -9.78
N LEU A 131 0.27 -16.16 -10.64
CA LEU A 131 -1.20 -16.05 -10.63
C LEU A 131 -1.82 -16.59 -9.35
N ASP A 132 -1.40 -17.78 -8.91
CA ASP A 132 -1.91 -18.39 -7.68
C ASP A 132 -1.62 -17.51 -6.46
N ASP A 133 -0.41 -16.94 -6.39
CA ASP A 133 -0.06 -16.08 -5.27
C ASP A 133 -0.87 -14.77 -5.27
N ALA A 134 -1.10 -14.20 -6.46
CA ALA A 134 -1.93 -13.01 -6.61
C ALA A 134 -3.37 -13.27 -6.16
N ILE A 135 -3.95 -14.41 -6.57
CA ILE A 135 -5.31 -14.79 -6.19
C ILE A 135 -5.44 -14.93 -4.67
N GLU A 136 -4.50 -15.61 -4.00
CA GLU A 136 -4.55 -15.74 -2.54
C GLU A 136 -4.41 -14.39 -1.82
N LEU A 137 -3.56 -13.50 -2.34
CA LEU A 137 -3.41 -12.16 -1.76
C LEU A 137 -4.65 -11.28 -1.99
N PHE A 138 -5.27 -11.34 -3.17
CA PHE A 138 -6.53 -10.63 -3.44
C PHE A 138 -7.69 -11.18 -2.61
N LYS A 139 -7.79 -12.50 -2.43
CA LYS A 139 -8.76 -13.11 -1.50
C LYS A 139 -8.61 -12.52 -0.10
N LEU A 140 -7.39 -12.48 0.43
CA LEU A 140 -7.13 -11.85 1.73
C LEU A 140 -7.59 -10.38 1.73
N ASN A 141 -7.33 -9.64 0.65
CA ASN A 141 -7.81 -8.26 0.53
C ASN A 141 -9.34 -8.14 0.60
N THR A 142 -10.07 -9.06 -0.05
CA THR A 142 -11.54 -9.10 0.02
C THR A 142 -12.08 -9.47 1.40
N GLU A 143 -11.35 -10.25 2.17
CA GLU A 143 -11.73 -10.61 3.54
C GLU A 143 -11.51 -9.43 4.51
N GLU A 144 -10.42 -8.69 4.35
CA GLU A 144 -10.10 -7.53 5.19
C GLU A 144 -10.91 -6.27 4.80
N TYR A 145 -11.32 -6.17 3.53
CA TYR A 145 -12.11 -5.04 2.99
C TYR A 145 -13.38 -5.51 2.25
N PRO A 146 -14.32 -6.19 2.92
CA PRO A 146 -15.47 -6.82 2.27
C PRO A 146 -16.49 -5.83 1.68
N ALA A 147 -16.36 -4.53 1.98
CA ALA A 147 -17.22 -3.47 1.46
C ALA A 147 -16.59 -2.69 0.29
N SER A 148 -15.35 -2.99 -0.11
CA SER A 148 -14.68 -2.28 -1.20
C SER A 148 -14.97 -2.96 -2.54
N GLY A 149 -15.67 -2.28 -3.45
CA GLY A 149 -15.84 -2.79 -4.82
C GLY A 149 -14.51 -2.99 -5.55
N ASN A 150 -13.49 -2.19 -5.21
CA ASN A 150 -12.18 -2.24 -5.85
C ASN A 150 -11.42 -3.55 -5.59
N VAL A 151 -11.54 -4.12 -4.39
CA VAL A 151 -10.84 -5.40 -4.08
C VAL A 151 -11.47 -6.58 -4.80
N PHE A 152 -12.79 -6.59 -4.99
CA PHE A 152 -13.47 -7.63 -5.76
C PHE A 152 -13.22 -7.49 -7.27
N ASP A 153 -13.12 -6.26 -7.78
CA ASP A 153 -12.72 -5.99 -9.17
C ASP A 153 -11.31 -6.55 -9.46
N SER A 154 -10.37 -6.24 -8.57
CA SER A 154 -8.98 -6.73 -8.67
C SER A 154 -8.87 -8.25 -8.53
N MET A 155 -9.69 -8.86 -7.67
CA MET A 155 -9.80 -10.33 -7.57
C MET A 155 -10.39 -10.94 -8.84
N GLY A 156 -11.39 -10.30 -9.45
CA GLY A 156 -11.98 -10.70 -10.72
C GLY A 156 -10.96 -10.72 -11.86
N GLU A 157 -10.12 -9.68 -11.95
CA GLU A 157 -9.02 -9.62 -12.91
C GLU A 157 -8.03 -10.77 -12.74
N ALA A 158 -7.69 -11.10 -11.49
CA ALA A 158 -6.77 -12.19 -11.19
C ALA A 158 -7.33 -13.55 -11.64
N TYR A 159 -8.58 -13.85 -11.30
CA TYR A 159 -9.25 -15.08 -11.76
C TYR A 159 -9.38 -15.14 -13.27
N LEU A 160 -9.75 -14.04 -13.92
CA LEU A 160 -9.89 -13.99 -15.37
C LEU A 160 -8.55 -14.28 -16.06
N LYS A 161 -7.44 -13.74 -15.52
CA LYS A 161 -6.09 -14.01 -16.00
C LYS A 161 -5.66 -15.46 -15.78
N ALA A 162 -6.13 -16.11 -14.72
CA ALA A 162 -5.95 -17.54 -14.47
C ALA A 162 -6.88 -18.43 -15.31
N GLY A 163 -7.79 -17.86 -16.11
CA GLY A 163 -8.75 -18.59 -16.92
C GLY A 163 -9.99 -19.08 -16.16
N ASP A 164 -10.11 -18.76 -14.87
CA ASP A 164 -11.24 -19.10 -14.02
C ASP A 164 -12.39 -18.11 -14.23
N LYS A 165 -13.12 -18.30 -15.33
CA LYS A 165 -14.23 -17.41 -15.72
C LYS A 165 -15.37 -17.41 -14.71
N ILE A 166 -15.56 -18.51 -13.97
CA ILE A 166 -16.68 -18.63 -13.02
C ILE A 166 -16.41 -17.71 -11.83
N ASN A 167 -15.24 -17.84 -11.21
CA ASN A 167 -14.88 -17.01 -10.06
C ASN A 167 -14.61 -15.55 -10.47
N ALA A 168 -14.11 -15.32 -11.68
CA ALA A 168 -13.99 -13.96 -12.23
C ALA A 168 -15.36 -13.27 -12.32
N LEU A 169 -16.35 -13.92 -12.96
CA LEU A 169 -17.69 -13.34 -13.12
C LEU A 169 -18.36 -13.07 -11.76
N SER A 170 -18.22 -14.01 -10.81
CA SER A 170 -18.73 -13.83 -9.45
C SER A 170 -18.11 -12.61 -8.76
N SER A 171 -16.79 -12.45 -8.88
CA SER A 171 -16.05 -11.34 -8.27
C SER A 171 -16.45 -9.99 -8.89
N TYR A 172 -16.54 -9.88 -10.22
CA TYR A 172 -17.00 -8.65 -10.87
C TYR A 172 -18.44 -8.30 -10.52
N LYS A 173 -19.34 -9.29 -10.44
CA LYS A 173 -20.72 -9.05 -10.00
C LYS A 173 -20.76 -8.48 -8.58
N LYS A 174 -19.93 -9.00 -7.67
CA LYS A 174 -19.81 -8.45 -6.31
C LYS A 174 -19.21 -7.04 -6.31
N ALA A 175 -18.21 -6.78 -7.16
CA ALA A 175 -17.64 -5.45 -7.31
C ALA A 175 -18.69 -4.42 -7.73
N LEU A 176 -19.54 -4.75 -8.71
CA LEU A 176 -20.61 -3.88 -9.21
C LEU A 176 -21.79 -3.74 -8.22
N GLU A 177 -22.05 -4.77 -7.41
CA GLU A 177 -23.02 -4.69 -6.31
C GLU A 177 -22.59 -3.67 -5.24
N LEU A 178 -21.30 -3.69 -4.88
CA LEU A 178 -20.73 -2.81 -3.85
C LEU A 178 -20.46 -1.39 -4.38
N ASP A 179 -20.06 -1.28 -5.64
CA ASP A 179 -19.81 -0.03 -6.34
C ASP A 179 -20.49 -0.05 -7.71
N PRO A 180 -21.75 0.41 -7.81
CA PRO A 180 -22.46 0.52 -9.08
C PRO A 180 -21.78 1.43 -10.10
N GLY A 181 -20.83 2.28 -9.67
CA GLY A 181 -20.01 3.13 -10.53
C GLY A 181 -18.78 2.43 -11.10
N ASN A 182 -18.53 1.16 -10.76
CA ASN A 182 -17.39 0.41 -11.27
C ASN A 182 -17.57 0.03 -12.75
N GLY A 183 -17.17 0.95 -13.63
CA GLY A 183 -17.25 0.77 -15.09
C GLY A 183 -16.43 -0.41 -15.61
N ASN A 184 -15.28 -0.74 -14.97
CA ASN A 184 -14.46 -1.88 -15.36
C ASN A 184 -15.22 -3.20 -15.18
N ALA A 185 -15.80 -3.40 -13.99
CA ALA A 185 -16.59 -4.59 -13.69
C ALA A 185 -17.78 -4.73 -14.64
N ALA A 186 -18.53 -3.66 -14.90
CA ALA A 186 -19.66 -3.67 -15.83
C ALA A 186 -19.24 -4.07 -17.26
N ASP A 187 -18.14 -3.50 -17.76
CA ASP A 187 -17.62 -3.79 -19.10
C ASP A 187 -17.14 -5.25 -19.23
N VAL A 188 -16.47 -5.77 -18.20
CA VAL A 188 -15.97 -7.16 -18.22
C VAL A 188 -17.13 -8.15 -18.15
N ILE A 189 -18.12 -7.94 -17.28
CA ILE A 189 -19.33 -8.79 -17.20
C ILE A 189 -20.02 -8.87 -18.56
N LYS A 190 -20.27 -7.73 -19.20
CA LYS A 190 -20.90 -7.67 -20.52
C LYS A 190 -20.11 -8.46 -21.57
N LYS A 191 -18.78 -8.31 -21.60
CA LYS A 191 -17.91 -9.07 -22.52
C LYS A 191 -17.94 -10.57 -22.25
N MET A 192 -18.03 -10.99 -20.99
CA MET A 192 -18.09 -12.40 -20.60
C MET A 192 -19.43 -13.06 -20.96
N GLU A 193 -20.53 -12.33 -20.82
CA GLU A 193 -21.88 -12.82 -21.13
C GLU A 193 -22.13 -12.91 -22.65
N LEU A 194 -21.52 -12.03 -23.46
CA LEU A 194 -21.59 -12.09 -24.92
C LEU A 194 -20.76 -13.20 -25.57
N ARG A 195 -19.91 -13.89 -24.79
CA ARG A 195 -18.97 -14.93 -25.27
C ARG A 195 -19.37 -16.34 -24.83
N GLN A 196 -20.60 -16.53 -24.34
CA GLN A 196 -21.22 -17.84 -24.09
C GLN A 196 -21.93 -18.33 -25.34
#